data_AF-A0AAU7MUK1-F1
#
_entry.id   AF-A0AAU7MUK1-F1
#
_cell.length_a   1.000
_cell.length_b   1.000
_cell.length_c   1.000
_cell.angle_alpha   90.00
_cell.angle_beta   90.00
_cell.angle_gamma   90.00
#
_symmetry.space_group_name_H-M   'P 1'
#
loop_
_entity.id
_entity.type
_entity.pdbx_description
1 polymer ?
#
loop_
_entity_poly.entity_id
_entity_poly.type
_entity_poly.pdbx_seq_one_letter_code
_entity_poly.pdbx_strand_id
1 'polypeptide(L)'
;MKKTVSFLVLLLSLMSLHASAPKSIENSSGYSANSLGTFNTVELSEKPQQHTETHAEKPINKEEVGLDEFDNLHPLVVHFPIVLLLFAALLQGIQLFVLKRNLDWVILFLIGTGFIGAYVAGTFVHPHTHGLTDVAQKILDNHDKYADWTIWSSALAAVLKIISLFWIKLNRGFEIAVLFIMAFSAFSVSQAGHYGAQLVYIQGVGPQGQYLETERAGEESHSH
;
A
#
# COMPACT_ATOMS: atom_id res chain seq x y z
N MET A 1 8.05 24.04 29.94
CA MET A 1 7.77 22.58 30.06
C MET A 1 6.28 22.27 30.18
N LYS A 2 5.49 22.93 31.06
CA LYS A 2 4.04 22.62 31.21
C LYS A 2 3.17 22.94 29.97
N LYS A 3 3.48 24.01 29.24
CA LYS A 3 2.69 24.43 28.05
C LYS A 3 2.86 23.51 26.83
N THR A 4 4.03 22.89 26.66
CA THR A 4 4.32 22.01 25.50
C THR A 4 3.72 20.61 25.68
N VAL A 5 3.65 20.11 26.91
CA VAL A 5 3.00 18.83 27.23
C VAL A 5 1.48 18.92 27.02
N SER A 6 0.87 20.04 27.39
CA SER A 6 -0.58 20.26 27.20
C SER A 6 -0.99 20.31 25.72
N PHE A 7 -0.13 20.83 24.85
CA PHE A 7 -0.40 20.90 23.41
C PHE A 7 -0.27 19.53 22.72
N LEU A 8 0.71 18.73 23.16
CA LEU A 8 0.92 17.37 22.66
C LEU A 8 -0.26 16.44 23.02
N VAL A 9 -0.79 16.54 24.25
CA VAL A 9 -1.96 15.76 24.70
C VAL A 9 -3.23 16.16 23.95
N LEU A 10 -3.39 17.45 23.62
CA LEU A 10 -4.52 17.96 22.82
C LEU A 10 -4.48 17.41 21.39
N LEU A 11 -3.29 17.33 20.78
CA LEU A 11 -3.14 16.85 19.40
C LEU A 11 -3.40 15.34 19.27
N LEU A 12 -3.01 14.57 20.28
CA LEU A 12 -3.27 13.12 20.36
C LEU A 12 -4.77 12.80 20.56
N SER A 13 -5.55 13.67 21.21
CA SER A 13 -6.98 13.41 21.43
C SER A 13 -7.85 13.61 20.18
N LEU A 14 -7.37 14.35 19.17
CA LEU A 14 -8.08 14.62 17.92
C LEU A 14 -8.05 13.44 16.93
N MET A 15 -7.14 12.48 17.12
CA MET A 15 -7.03 11.29 16.25
C MET A 15 -8.01 10.15 16.58
N SER A 16 -8.74 10.23 17.70
CA SER A 16 -9.67 9.16 18.14
C SER A 16 -11.09 9.27 17.57
N LEU A 17 -11.40 10.31 16.80
CA LEU A 17 -12.68 10.44 16.11
C LEU A 17 -12.43 10.33 14.60
N HIS A 18 -12.64 9.15 14.03
CA HIS A 18 -13.19 8.88 12.68
C HIS A 18 -12.96 7.40 12.37
N ALA A 19 -13.85 6.55 12.88
CA ALA A 19 -14.01 5.18 12.39
C ALA A 19 -15.52 4.88 12.40
N SER A 20 -16.16 5.03 11.24
CA SER A 20 -17.55 4.62 11.02
C SER A 20 -17.63 4.00 9.64
N ALA A 21 -17.72 2.67 9.59
CA ALA A 21 -18.01 1.91 8.39
C ALA A 21 -19.54 1.79 8.20
N PRO A 22 -20.07 1.88 6.96
CA PRO A 22 -21.48 1.66 6.71
C PRO A 22 -21.80 0.17 6.56
N LYS A 23 -23.00 -0.19 7.03
CA LYS A 23 -23.61 -1.53 7.07
C LYS A 23 -24.35 -1.76 5.74
N SER A 24 -24.00 -2.79 4.96
CA SER A 24 -24.73 -3.16 3.74
C SER A 24 -25.96 -4.00 4.07
N ILE A 25 -27.09 -3.60 3.48
CA ILE A 25 -28.44 -4.17 3.63
C ILE A 25 -28.61 -5.40 2.73
N GLU A 26 -29.19 -6.43 3.31
CA GLU A 26 -29.75 -7.64 2.68
C GLU A 26 -31.05 -7.31 1.94
N ASN A 27 -31.23 -7.78 0.70
CA ASN A 27 -32.57 -8.22 0.25
C ASN A 27 -32.56 -9.18 -0.95
N SER A 28 -33.70 -9.82 -1.11
CA SER A 28 -33.92 -11.21 -1.48
C SER A 28 -34.56 -11.43 -2.86
N SER A 29 -34.42 -12.67 -3.32
CA SER A 29 -35.19 -13.49 -4.28
C SER A 29 -36.48 -12.96 -4.94
N GLY A 30 -36.69 -13.34 -6.21
CA GLY A 30 -37.94 -14.02 -6.63
C GLY A 30 -38.53 -13.71 -8.03
N TYR A 31 -38.68 -14.79 -8.85
CA TYR A 31 -39.73 -15.06 -9.88
C TYR A 31 -39.78 -14.18 -11.17
N SER A 32 -40.18 -14.61 -12.39
CA SER A 32 -40.88 -15.79 -12.92
C SER A 32 -40.77 -15.89 -14.47
N ALA A 33 -40.65 -17.11 -14.97
CA ALA A 33 -41.25 -17.76 -16.15
C ALA A 33 -41.72 -17.04 -17.45
N ASN A 34 -41.35 -17.71 -18.56
CA ASN A 34 -42.10 -18.08 -19.79
C ASN A 34 -42.32 -17.07 -20.94
N SER A 35 -41.87 -17.44 -22.15
CA SER A 35 -42.73 -17.57 -23.35
C SER A 35 -41.98 -18.27 -24.50
N LEU A 36 -42.67 -19.20 -25.17
CA LEU A 36 -42.21 -20.11 -26.20
C LEU A 36 -42.95 -19.82 -27.50
N GLY A 37 -42.25 -19.86 -28.65
CA GLY A 37 -42.85 -20.13 -29.96
C GLY A 37 -42.52 -19.13 -31.07
N THR A 38 -41.71 -19.56 -32.05
CA THR A 38 -42.11 -19.70 -33.47
C THR A 38 -40.88 -20.12 -34.29
N PHE A 39 -40.95 -21.31 -34.88
CA PHE A 39 -40.01 -21.84 -35.87
C PHE A 39 -40.38 -21.29 -37.26
N ASN A 40 -39.39 -20.82 -38.03
CA ASN A 40 -39.40 -20.80 -39.49
C ASN A 40 -38.01 -21.27 -39.96
N THR A 41 -38.00 -22.38 -40.71
CA THR A 41 -36.84 -22.93 -41.42
C THR A 41 -36.91 -22.54 -42.89
N VAL A 42 -35.78 -22.13 -43.50
CA VAL A 42 -35.28 -22.56 -44.84
C VAL A 42 -33.83 -22.04 -45.04
N GLU A 43 -32.89 -23.01 -45.23
CA GLU A 43 -31.63 -23.04 -46.02
C GLU A 43 -30.60 -21.89 -45.95
N LEU A 44 -29.26 -22.06 -45.96
CA LEU A 44 -28.32 -23.18 -46.16
C LEU A 44 -26.93 -22.66 -45.71
N SER A 45 -26.15 -23.39 -44.90
CA SER A 45 -24.66 -23.51 -44.97
C SER A 45 -24.11 -24.26 -43.74
N GLU A 46 -23.18 -25.17 -43.99
CA GLU A 46 -22.65 -26.22 -43.08
C GLU A 46 -21.93 -25.73 -41.80
N LYS A 47 -22.25 -26.38 -40.65
CA LYS A 47 -21.41 -27.02 -39.59
C LYS A 47 -20.07 -26.39 -39.08
N PRO A 48 -19.54 -26.79 -37.88
CA PRO A 48 -19.94 -26.48 -36.50
C PRO A 48 -18.83 -25.81 -35.64
N GLN A 49 -19.25 -25.17 -34.55
CA GLN A 49 -18.58 -25.05 -33.23
C GLN A 49 -17.09 -24.65 -33.11
N GLN A 50 -16.91 -23.45 -32.53
CA GLN A 50 -16.17 -23.19 -31.28
C GLN A 50 -14.62 -23.24 -31.30
N HIS A 51 -14.06 -22.23 -30.61
CA HIS A 51 -12.71 -22.10 -30.05
C HIS A 51 -11.68 -21.23 -30.80
N THR A 52 -11.12 -20.31 -29.99
CA THR A 52 -9.75 -19.81 -30.04
C THR A 52 -9.53 -18.55 -30.88
N GLU A 53 -9.83 -17.39 -30.28
CA GLU A 53 -9.00 -16.20 -30.53
C GLU A 53 -7.80 -16.26 -29.56
N THR A 54 -6.78 -16.99 -30.00
CA THR A 54 -5.41 -16.79 -29.53
C THR A 54 -5.02 -15.37 -29.92
N HIS A 55 -4.96 -14.46 -28.95
CA HIS A 55 -4.12 -13.27 -29.09
C HIS A 55 -2.68 -13.76 -29.22
N ALA A 56 -2.23 -13.88 -30.45
CA ALA A 56 -0.85 -14.19 -30.79
C ALA A 56 0.05 -13.10 -30.20
N GLU A 57 0.86 -13.47 -29.21
CA GLU A 57 2.02 -12.72 -28.75
C GLU A 57 2.91 -12.45 -29.97
N LYS A 58 2.94 -11.19 -30.39
CA LYS A 58 3.89 -10.73 -31.39
C LYS A 58 5.25 -10.58 -30.69
N PRO A 59 6.31 -11.27 -31.13
CA PRO A 59 7.61 -11.20 -30.47
C PRO A 59 8.12 -9.76 -30.53
N ILE A 60 8.47 -9.18 -29.38
CA ILE A 60 9.00 -7.82 -29.28
C ILE A 60 10.44 -7.83 -29.80
N ASN A 61 10.59 -7.51 -31.08
CA ASN A 61 11.86 -7.21 -31.73
C ASN A 61 12.13 -5.70 -31.65
N LYS A 62 12.41 -5.20 -30.45
CA LYS A 62 12.91 -3.83 -30.22
C LYS A 62 14.17 -3.90 -29.35
N GLU A 63 15.27 -3.34 -29.85
CA GLU A 63 16.57 -3.31 -29.15
C GLU A 63 16.60 -2.23 -28.04
N GLU A 64 15.69 -1.26 -28.07
CA GLU A 64 15.50 -0.27 -27.01
C GLU A 64 14.01 -0.14 -26.66
N VAL A 65 13.72 -0.30 -25.37
CA VAL A 65 12.39 -0.20 -24.75
C VAL A 65 12.27 1.19 -24.14
N GLY A 66 11.25 1.95 -24.52
CA GLY A 66 11.00 3.28 -23.98
C GLY A 66 10.56 3.25 -22.52
N LEU A 67 10.74 4.33 -21.76
CA LEU A 67 10.33 4.40 -20.35
C LEU A 67 8.81 4.23 -20.15
N ASP A 68 8.05 4.36 -21.23
CA ASP A 68 6.60 4.18 -21.38
C ASP A 68 6.16 2.70 -21.54
N GLU A 69 7.07 1.79 -21.91
CA GLU A 69 6.80 0.34 -21.97
C GLU A 69 7.02 -0.37 -20.62
N PHE A 70 7.60 0.33 -19.63
CA PHE A 70 7.69 -0.18 -18.26
C PHE A 70 6.41 0.14 -17.48
N ASP A 71 5.50 -0.84 -17.37
CA ASP A 71 4.45 -0.86 -16.33
C ASP A 71 5.04 -0.76 -14.89
N ASN A 72 6.36 -0.90 -14.76
CA ASN A 72 7.11 -1.04 -13.53
C ASN A 72 7.90 0.21 -13.09
N LEU A 73 7.49 1.43 -13.44
CA LEU A 73 7.89 2.62 -12.65
C LEU A 73 7.22 2.62 -11.26
N HIS A 74 6.13 1.87 -11.15
CA HIS A 74 5.27 1.71 -9.98
C HIS A 74 6.03 1.28 -8.69
N PRO A 75 6.96 0.30 -8.69
CA PRO A 75 7.68 -0.10 -7.49
C PRO A 75 8.61 1.00 -6.96
N LEU A 76 9.19 1.84 -7.83
CA LEU A 76 10.11 2.89 -7.40
C LEU A 76 9.37 3.99 -6.61
N VAL A 77 8.20 4.41 -7.09
CA VAL A 77 7.40 5.46 -6.44
C VAL A 77 6.84 4.99 -5.09
N VAL A 78 6.53 3.71 -4.94
CA VAL A 78 5.94 3.18 -3.69
C VAL A 78 6.97 2.65 -2.68
N HIS A 79 8.17 2.21 -3.11
CA HIS A 79 9.23 1.76 -2.20
C HIS A 79 10.17 2.88 -1.75
N PHE A 80 10.33 3.94 -2.55
CA PHE A 80 11.16 5.08 -2.19
C PHE A 80 10.71 5.76 -0.86
N PRO A 81 9.41 5.96 -0.59
CA PRO A 81 8.93 6.46 0.70
C PRO A 81 9.37 5.60 1.90
N ILE A 82 9.39 4.28 1.75
CA ILE A 82 9.76 3.33 2.81
C ILE A 82 11.17 3.65 3.30
N VAL A 83 12.13 3.70 2.38
CA VAL A 83 13.54 3.93 2.71
C VAL A 83 13.73 5.33 3.31
N LEU A 84 13.08 6.35 2.75
CA LEU A 84 13.20 7.72 3.26
C LEU A 84 12.70 7.85 4.70
N LEU A 85 11.54 7.29 5.03
CA LEU A 85 10.96 7.38 6.38
C LEU A 85 11.76 6.57 7.40
N LEU A 86 12.26 5.38 7.02
CA LEU A 86 13.18 4.61 7.86
C LEU A 86 14.48 5.38 8.15
N PHE A 87 15.05 6.00 7.11
CA PHE A 87 16.29 6.76 7.25
C PHE A 87 16.09 8.06 8.04
N ALA A 88 14.93 8.72 7.89
CA ALA A 88 14.55 9.87 8.71
C ALA A 88 14.49 9.51 10.20
N ALA A 89 13.86 8.38 10.54
CA ALA A 89 13.79 7.90 11.93
C ALA A 89 15.18 7.57 12.50
N LEU A 90 16.06 6.94 11.70
CA LEU A 90 17.44 6.66 12.09
C LEU A 90 18.23 7.95 12.35
N LEU A 91 18.18 8.92 11.43
CA LEU A 91 18.85 10.21 11.60
C LEU A 91 18.29 11.00 12.78
N GLN A 92 16.99 10.92 13.04
CA GLN A 92 16.39 11.50 14.23
C GLN A 92 16.94 10.87 15.52
N GLY A 93 17.17 9.55 15.53
CA GLY A 93 17.84 8.88 16.65
C GLY A 93 19.25 9.41 16.87
N ILE A 94 20.03 9.57 15.80
CA ILE A 94 21.38 10.16 15.84
C ILE A 94 21.33 11.62 16.31
N GLN A 95 20.32 12.38 15.88
CA GLN A 95 20.14 13.79 16.25
C GLN A 95 19.98 14.01 17.75
N LEU A 96 19.46 13.03 18.51
CA LEU A 96 19.39 13.13 19.97
C LEU A 96 20.76 13.22 20.65
N PHE A 97 21.79 12.66 20.03
CA PHE A 97 23.16 12.68 20.54
C PHE A 97 23.98 13.83 19.95
N VAL A 98 23.76 14.13 18.67
CA VAL A 98 24.56 15.12 17.93
C VAL A 98 24.01 16.55 18.08
N LEU A 99 22.69 16.71 18.16
CA LEU A 99 21.97 17.99 18.34
C LEU A 99 22.47 19.12 17.43
N LYS A 100 22.70 18.81 16.15
CA LYS A 100 23.14 19.79 15.14
C LYS A 100 21.97 20.32 14.33
N ARG A 101 21.83 21.65 14.25
CA ARG A 101 20.73 22.29 13.50
C ARG A 101 20.68 21.90 12.01
N ASN A 102 21.83 21.67 11.38
CA ASN A 102 21.88 21.25 9.97
C ASN A 102 21.22 19.88 9.76
N LEU A 103 21.28 18.99 10.76
CA LEU A 103 20.68 17.66 10.65
C LEU A 103 19.15 17.74 10.72
N ASP A 104 18.58 18.73 11.41
CA ASP A 104 17.12 18.92 11.43
C ASP A 104 16.54 19.23 10.05
N TRP A 105 17.26 20.00 9.23
CA TRP A 105 16.87 20.28 7.84
C TRP A 105 16.92 19.03 6.97
N VAL A 106 17.95 18.20 7.13
CA VAL A 106 18.06 16.91 6.42
C VAL A 106 16.93 15.97 6.83
N ILE A 107 16.65 15.85 8.13
CA ILE A 107 15.55 15.04 8.66
C ILE A 107 14.21 15.55 8.13
N LEU A 108 13.98 16.87 8.14
CA LEU A 108 12.78 17.47 7.59
C LEU A 108 12.62 17.18 6.09
N PHE A 109 13.70 17.25 5.33
CA PHE A 109 13.67 16.92 3.91
C PHE A 109 13.30 15.45 3.68
N LEU A 110 13.92 14.52 4.40
CA LEU A 110 13.63 13.09 4.28
C LEU A 110 12.19 12.75 4.66
N ILE A 111 11.70 13.29 5.79
CA ILE A 111 10.33 13.01 6.19
C ILE A 111 9.30 13.71 5.30
N GLY A 112 9.60 14.92 4.84
CA GLY A 112 8.72 15.65 3.92
C GLY A 112 8.58 14.95 2.58
N THR A 113 9.70 14.56 1.96
CA THR A 113 9.69 13.81 0.70
C THR A 113 9.13 12.39 0.87
N GLY A 114 9.43 11.72 1.99
CA GLY A 114 8.85 10.42 2.34
C GLY A 114 7.32 10.48 2.50
N PHE A 115 6.82 11.49 3.23
CA PHE A 115 5.38 11.74 3.36
C PHE A 115 4.72 12.01 2.02
N ILE A 116 5.27 12.92 1.21
CA ILE A 116 4.72 13.25 -0.11
C ILE A 116 4.66 12.00 -0.98
N GLY A 117 5.75 11.21 -1.02
CA GLY A 117 5.78 9.98 -1.80
C GLY A 117 4.76 8.95 -1.29
N ALA A 118 4.63 8.76 0.03
CA ALA A 118 3.63 7.87 0.61
C ALA A 118 2.19 8.32 0.30
N TYR A 119 1.92 9.63 0.38
CA TYR A 119 0.62 10.19 0.04
C TYR A 119 0.27 10.00 -1.44
N VAL A 120 1.25 10.25 -2.33
CA VAL A 120 1.07 10.04 -3.77
C VAL A 120 0.83 8.57 -4.08
N ALA A 121 1.62 7.67 -3.46
CA ALA A 121 1.44 6.23 -3.59
C ALA A 121 0.04 5.77 -3.15
N GLY A 122 -0.41 6.21 -1.97
CA GLY A 122 -1.71 5.82 -1.43
C GLY A 122 -2.91 6.41 -2.19
N THR A 123 -2.75 7.55 -2.86
CA THR A 123 -3.87 8.25 -3.50
C THR A 123 -3.99 7.98 -5.00
N PHE A 124 -2.88 7.97 -5.73
CA PHE A 124 -2.88 7.94 -7.20
C PHE A 124 -2.51 6.58 -7.79
N VAL A 125 -1.92 5.71 -6.97
CA VAL A 125 -1.28 4.47 -7.42
C VAL A 125 -1.95 3.24 -6.76
N HIS A 126 -3.05 3.44 -6.04
CA HIS A 126 -3.74 2.39 -5.30
C HIS A 126 -4.41 1.36 -6.24
N PRO A 127 -4.04 0.07 -6.15
CA PRO A 127 -4.57 -0.95 -7.04
C PRO A 127 -6.04 -1.26 -6.70
N HIS A 128 -6.91 -1.16 -7.69
CA HIS A 128 -8.30 -1.57 -7.55
C HIS A 128 -8.37 -3.09 -7.75
N THR A 129 -8.31 -3.83 -6.65
CA THR A 129 -8.45 -5.29 -6.69
C THR A 129 -9.92 -5.68 -6.48
N HIS A 130 -10.47 -6.47 -7.41
CA HIS A 130 -11.81 -7.05 -7.30
C HIS A 130 -11.72 -8.58 -7.36
N GLY A 131 -12.60 -9.28 -6.64
CA GLY A 131 -12.67 -10.76 -6.68
C GLY A 131 -11.58 -11.50 -5.91
N LEU A 132 -10.96 -10.86 -4.91
CA LEU A 132 -9.98 -11.50 -4.02
C LEU A 132 -10.63 -12.57 -3.13
N THR A 133 -9.83 -13.56 -2.70
CA THR A 133 -10.24 -14.48 -1.63
C THR A 133 -10.42 -13.71 -0.31
N ASP A 134 -11.24 -14.21 0.61
CA ASP A 134 -11.46 -13.58 1.93
C ASP A 134 -10.14 -13.37 2.69
N VAL A 135 -9.17 -14.27 2.52
CA VAL A 135 -7.84 -14.18 3.14
C VAL A 135 -7.01 -13.08 2.50
N ALA A 136 -6.98 -13.00 1.16
CA ALA A 136 -6.25 -11.96 0.44
C ALA A 136 -6.82 -10.57 0.71
N GLN A 137 -8.16 -10.45 0.76
CA GLN A 137 -8.82 -9.19 1.12
C GLN A 137 -8.43 -8.72 2.52
N LYS A 138 -8.44 -9.61 3.52
CA LYS A 138 -8.03 -9.25 4.88
C LYS A 138 -6.57 -8.82 4.98
N ILE A 139 -5.69 -9.40 4.15
CA ILE A 139 -4.27 -8.98 4.10
C ILE A 139 -4.16 -7.59 3.46
N LEU A 140 -4.93 -7.32 2.41
CA LEU A 140 -5.02 -6.00 1.77
C LEU A 140 -5.55 -4.94 2.74
N ASP A 141 -6.60 -5.23 3.49
CA ASP A 141 -7.13 -4.30 4.50
C ASP A 141 -6.07 -3.93 5.55
N ASN A 142 -5.23 -4.90 5.94
CA ASN A 142 -4.11 -4.62 6.84
C ASN A 142 -3.04 -3.77 6.17
N HIS A 143 -2.67 -4.09 4.91
CA HIS A 143 -1.74 -3.27 4.13
C HIS A 143 -2.20 -1.80 4.09
N ASP A 144 -3.45 -1.57 3.70
CA ASP A 144 -4.04 -0.24 3.57
C ASP A 144 -4.08 0.49 4.91
N LYS A 145 -4.47 -0.20 5.99
CA LYS A 145 -4.46 0.36 7.34
C LYS A 145 -3.07 0.84 7.77
N TYR A 146 -2.03 0.05 7.51
CA TYR A 146 -0.66 0.45 7.85
C TYR A 146 -0.11 1.53 6.90
N ALA A 147 -0.54 1.55 5.64
CA ALA A 147 -0.23 2.62 4.70
C ALA A 147 -0.84 3.95 5.16
N ASP A 148 -2.10 3.95 5.59
CA ASP A 148 -2.77 5.13 6.16
C ASP A 148 -2.06 5.62 7.42
N TRP A 149 -1.72 4.71 8.33
CA TRP A 149 -0.96 5.06 9.53
C TRP A 149 0.40 5.67 9.19
N THR A 150 1.07 5.18 8.15
CA THR A 150 2.31 5.78 7.62
C THR A 150 2.10 7.22 7.17
N ILE A 151 1.07 7.48 6.36
CA ILE A 151 0.77 8.81 5.83
C ILE A 151 0.49 9.79 6.97
N TRP A 152 -0.40 9.44 7.90
CA TRP A 152 -0.79 10.34 8.99
C TRP A 152 0.34 10.57 10.00
N SER A 153 1.09 9.51 10.36
CA SER A 153 2.20 9.64 11.31
C SER A 153 3.40 10.40 10.72
N SER A 154 3.71 10.20 9.44
CA SER A 154 4.78 10.95 8.76
C SER A 154 4.40 12.43 8.58
N ALA A 155 3.13 12.73 8.25
CA ALA A 155 2.61 14.09 8.23
C ALA A 155 2.77 14.78 9.60
N LEU A 156 2.33 14.09 10.66
CA LEU A 156 2.46 14.59 12.03
C LEU A 156 3.93 14.84 12.40
N ALA A 157 4.81 13.89 12.13
CA ALA A 157 6.23 14.05 12.43
C ALA A 157 6.89 15.16 11.59
N ALA A 158 6.47 15.39 10.35
CA ALA A 158 6.93 16.52 9.54
C ALA A 158 6.51 17.86 10.19
N VAL A 159 5.25 17.98 10.61
CA VAL A 159 4.75 19.17 11.34
C VAL A 159 5.52 19.38 12.64
N LEU A 160 5.69 18.32 13.44
CA LEU A 160 6.46 18.43 14.69
C LEU A 160 7.92 18.82 14.42
N LYS A 161 8.53 18.33 13.34
CA LYS A 161 9.91 18.69 12.99
C LYS A 161 10.03 20.15 12.57
N ILE A 162 9.06 20.69 11.81
CA ILE A 162 8.95 22.12 11.51
C ILE A 162 8.84 22.93 12.80
N ILE A 163 7.98 22.50 13.75
CA ILE A 163 7.85 23.15 15.06
C ILE A 163 9.19 23.13 15.81
N SER A 164 9.94 22.02 15.74
CA SER A 164 11.26 21.94 16.37
C SER A 164 12.24 22.96 15.80
N LEU A 165 12.29 23.08 14.48
CA LEU A 165 13.21 23.96 13.76
C LEU A 165 12.99 25.45 14.09
N PHE A 166 11.74 25.90 14.14
CA PHE A 166 11.41 27.32 14.26
C PHE A 166 11.12 27.78 15.70
N TRP A 167 10.43 26.96 16.51
CA TRP A 167 9.95 27.38 17.84
C TRP A 167 10.72 26.74 19.01
N ILE A 168 10.88 25.43 19.01
CA ILE A 168 11.42 24.71 20.19
C ILE A 168 12.95 24.71 20.23
N LYS A 169 13.60 24.70 19.07
CA LYS A 169 15.07 24.78 18.86
C LYS A 169 15.86 23.74 19.66
N LEU A 170 15.88 22.48 19.19
CA LEU A 170 16.74 21.40 19.71
C LEU A 170 16.50 21.03 21.19
N ASN A 171 15.27 21.15 21.68
CA ASN A 171 14.94 20.64 23.01
C ASN A 171 14.92 19.11 23.00
N ARG A 172 15.81 18.48 23.79
CA ARG A 172 15.93 17.02 23.86
C ARG A 172 14.61 16.30 24.13
N GLY A 173 13.79 16.79 25.06
CA GLY A 173 12.51 16.16 25.39
C GLY A 173 11.52 16.19 24.22
N PHE A 174 11.52 17.29 23.47
CA PHE A 174 10.69 17.41 22.27
C PHE A 174 11.21 16.54 21.12
N GLU A 175 12.52 16.51 20.89
CA GLU A 175 13.13 15.65 19.86
C GLU A 175 12.91 14.15 20.15
N ILE A 176 12.84 13.75 21.43
CA ILE A 176 12.47 12.39 21.84
C ILE A 176 11.00 12.11 21.46
N ALA A 177 10.07 13.03 21.71
CA ALA A 177 8.68 12.87 21.29
C ALA A 177 8.56 12.76 19.76
N VAL A 178 9.31 13.58 19.03
CA VAL A 178 9.41 13.53 17.57
C VAL A 178 9.97 12.18 17.08
N LEU A 179 10.98 11.63 17.77
CA LEU A 179 11.52 10.30 17.47
C LEU A 179 10.47 9.21 17.66
N PHE A 180 9.64 9.25 18.70
CA PHE A 180 8.59 8.24 18.90
C PHE A 180 7.57 8.22 17.76
N ILE A 181 7.15 9.41 17.27
CA ILE A 181 6.24 9.49 16.13
C ILE A 181 6.92 8.98 14.85
N MET A 182 8.18 9.35 14.60
CA MET A 182 8.93 8.83 13.46
C MET A 182 9.17 7.32 13.53
N ALA A 183 9.44 6.78 14.71
CA ALA A 183 9.60 5.34 14.91
C ALA A 183 8.28 4.60 14.65
N PHE A 184 7.15 5.17 15.06
CA PHE A 184 5.83 4.63 14.73
C PHE A 184 5.56 4.67 13.21
N SER A 185 5.95 5.74 12.53
CA SER A 185 5.85 5.85 11.07
C SER A 185 6.72 4.81 10.36
N ALA A 186 7.98 4.68 10.79
CA ALA A 186 8.92 3.66 10.32
C ALA A 186 8.40 2.22 10.52
N PHE A 187 7.81 1.95 11.68
CA PHE A 187 7.17 0.67 11.95
C PHE A 187 5.97 0.43 11.01
N SER A 188 5.10 1.42 10.88
CA SER A 188 3.88 1.30 10.08
C SER A 188 4.21 1.06 8.61
N VAL A 189 5.20 1.78 8.05
CA VAL A 189 5.59 1.60 6.65
C VAL A 189 6.26 0.25 6.40
N SER A 190 7.00 -0.26 7.40
CA SER A 190 7.58 -1.61 7.32
C SER A 190 6.49 -2.69 7.30
N GLN A 191 5.42 -2.53 8.11
CA GLN A 191 4.30 -3.46 8.12
C GLN A 191 3.47 -3.38 6.84
N ALA A 192 3.24 -2.19 6.30
CA ALA A 192 2.62 -2.03 4.99
C ALA A 192 3.42 -2.78 3.91
N GLY A 193 4.75 -2.60 3.88
CA GLY A 193 5.64 -3.34 2.98
C GLY A 193 5.57 -4.86 3.18
N HIS A 194 5.51 -5.34 4.43
CA HIS A 194 5.38 -6.76 4.74
C HIS A 194 4.09 -7.37 4.17
N TYR A 195 2.93 -6.74 4.42
CA TYR A 195 1.66 -7.21 3.86
C TYR A 195 1.61 -7.07 2.33
N GLY A 196 2.23 -6.03 1.77
CA GLY A 196 2.37 -5.87 0.33
C GLY A 196 3.16 -7.02 -0.31
N ALA A 197 4.28 -7.41 0.28
CA ALA A 197 5.05 -8.57 -0.16
C ALA A 197 4.24 -9.87 -0.02
N GLN A 198 3.48 -10.03 1.06
CA GLN A 198 2.61 -11.20 1.24
C GLN A 198 1.50 -11.29 0.17
N LEU A 199 0.91 -10.16 -0.22
CA LEU A 199 -0.10 -10.12 -1.28
C LEU A 199 0.49 -10.61 -2.61
N VAL A 200 1.66 -10.09 -2.98
CA VAL A 200 2.31 -10.44 -4.26
C VAL A 200 2.83 -11.88 -4.25
N TYR A 201 3.58 -12.28 -3.22
CA TYR A 201 4.34 -13.53 -3.23
C TYR A 201 3.58 -14.75 -2.68
N ILE A 202 2.54 -14.55 -1.86
CA ILE A 202 1.80 -15.66 -1.25
C ILE A 202 0.37 -15.73 -1.79
N GLN A 203 -0.29 -14.58 -1.95
CA GLN A 203 -1.68 -14.53 -2.43
C GLN A 203 -1.79 -14.37 -3.95
N GLY A 204 -0.67 -14.17 -4.65
CA GLY A 204 -0.66 -13.99 -6.11
C GLY A 204 -1.36 -12.71 -6.59
N VAL A 205 -1.46 -11.70 -5.72
CA VAL A 205 -2.12 -10.43 -6.02
C VAL A 205 -1.08 -9.44 -6.52
N GLY A 206 -0.99 -9.28 -7.84
CA GLY A 206 -0.04 -8.38 -8.52
C GLY A 206 0.47 -8.96 -9.84
N PRO A 207 1.24 -8.18 -10.63
CA PRO A 207 1.68 -8.60 -11.96
C PRO A 207 2.57 -9.85 -11.98
N GLN A 208 3.20 -10.22 -10.86
CA GLN A 208 3.99 -11.45 -10.74
C GLN A 208 3.22 -12.65 -10.15
N GLY A 209 1.98 -12.45 -9.70
CA GLY A 209 1.23 -13.47 -8.96
C GLY A 209 0.74 -14.67 -9.78
N GLN A 210 0.78 -14.58 -11.10
CA GLN A 210 0.41 -15.66 -12.02
C GLN A 210 1.57 -16.66 -12.30
N TYR A 211 2.79 -16.42 -11.79
CA TYR A 211 3.99 -17.20 -12.13
C TYR A 211 4.75 -17.79 -10.94
N LEU A 212 4.16 -17.78 -9.75
CA LEU A 212 4.78 -18.41 -8.58
C LEU A 212 4.33 -19.87 -8.51
N GLU A 213 5.14 -20.77 -9.08
CA GLU A 213 5.03 -22.21 -8.79
C GLU A 213 5.09 -22.39 -7.27
N THR A 214 3.96 -22.73 -6.66
CA THR A 214 3.93 -23.21 -5.29
C THR A 214 4.37 -24.66 -5.35
N GLU A 215 5.64 -24.92 -5.05
CA GLU A 215 6.16 -26.27 -4.87
C GLU A 215 5.47 -26.89 -3.64
N ARG A 216 4.34 -27.56 -3.87
CA ARG A 216 3.68 -28.47 -2.93
C ARG A 216 3.26 -29.72 -3.68
N ALA A 217 4.14 -30.72 -3.69
CA ALA A 217 3.78 -32.13 -3.60
C ALA A 217 5.05 -32.97 -3.43
N GLY A 218 5.26 -33.45 -2.22
CA GLY A 218 6.29 -34.43 -1.87
C GLY A 218 5.90 -35.20 -0.62
N GLU A 219 4.61 -35.50 -0.45
CA GLU A 219 4.19 -36.65 0.35
C GLU A 219 4.55 -37.90 -0.44
N GLU A 220 5.76 -38.43 -0.25
CA GLU A 220 6.03 -39.83 -0.55
C GLU A 220 5.82 -40.65 0.74
N SER A 221 4.57 -41.07 0.92
CA SER A 221 4.24 -42.29 1.63
C SER A 221 4.89 -43.47 0.89
N HIS A 222 6.09 -43.87 1.31
CA HIS A 222 6.62 -45.20 0.96
C HIS A 222 6.31 -46.18 2.08
N SER A 223 5.23 -46.94 1.87
CA SER A 223 5.05 -48.25 2.49
C SER A 223 5.91 -49.27 1.74
N HIS A 224 6.85 -49.92 2.42
CA HIS A 224 7.32 -51.26 2.12
C HIS A 224 7.74 -51.96 3.40
#